data_AF-A0A5K1EMK2-F1
#
_entry.id   AF-A0A5K1EMK2-F1
#
_cell.length_a   1.000
_cell.length_b   1.000
_cell.length_c   1.000
_cell.angle_alpha   90.00
_cell.angle_beta   90.00
_cell.angle_gamma   90.00
#
_symmetry.space_group_name_H-M   'P 1'
#
loop_
_entity.id
_entity.type
_entity.pdbx_description
1 polymer ?
#
loop_
_entity_poly.entity_id
_entity_poly.type
_entity_poly.pdbx_seq_one_letter_code
_entity_poly.pdbx_strand_id
1 'polypeptide(L)' 'WLRVLSLRGCEFDELPKSTEYLSLVKYLDLSNSKVRRLPSSICRLCNLQTLDLNYCKIEELPK' A
#
# COMPACT_ATOMS: atom_id res chain seq x y z
N TRP A 1 9.03 -3.89 15.28
CA TRP A 1 7.93 -4.59 14.60
C TRP A 1 6.97 -3.55 14.05
N LEU A 2 6.98 -3.32 12.74
CA LEU A 2 6.17 -2.26 12.13
C LEU A 2 4.70 -2.72 12.05
N ARG A 3 3.77 -1.91 12.57
CA ARG A 3 2.32 -2.17 12.52
C ARG A 3 1.56 -1.15 11.67
N VAL A 4 2.15 0.03 11.50
CA VAL A 4 1.57 1.16 10.78
C VAL A 4 2.65 1.67 9.83
N LEU A 5 2.33 1.79 8.55
CA LEU A 5 3.17 2.44 7.56
C LEU A 5 2.33 3.52 6.87
N SER A 6 2.77 4.77 6.93
CA SER A 6 2.17 5.86 6.16
C SER A 6 3.17 6.34 5.11
N LEU A 7 2.70 6.36 3.87
CA LEU A 7 3.34 6.90 2.68
C LEU A 7 2.45 8.00 2.09
N ARG A 8 1.67 8.66 2.96
CA ARG A 8 0.75 9.73 2.59
C ARG A 8 1.48 10.86 1.88
N GLY A 9 0.94 11.31 0.75
CA GLY A 9 1.52 12.43 0.00
C GLY A 9 2.82 12.12 -0.72
N CYS A 10 3.29 10.86 -0.72
CA CYS A 10 4.50 10.49 -1.43
C CYS A 10 4.26 10.43 -2.95
N GLU A 11 5.31 10.73 -3.71
CA GLU A 11 5.29 10.75 -5.17
C GLU A 11 5.91 9.47 -5.75
N PHE A 12 5.11 8.42 -5.87
CA PHE A 12 5.50 7.19 -6.57
C PHE A 12 4.30 6.63 -7.34
N ASP A 13 4.58 5.94 -8.45
CA ASP A 13 3.53 5.35 -9.28
C ASP A 13 3.09 3.97 -8.78
N GLU A 14 4.00 3.22 -8.14
CA GLU A 14 3.77 1.83 -7.70
C GLU A 14 4.60 1.50 -6.45
N LEU A 15 4.04 0.67 -5.57
CA LEU A 15 4.78 0.13 -4.42
C LEU A 15 5.78 -0.96 -4.87
N PRO A 16 6.98 -1.01 -4.29
CA PRO A 16 7.96 -2.03 -4.65
C PRO A 16 7.51 -3.42 -4.21
N LYS A 17 8.01 -4.46 -4.90
CA LYS A 17 7.72 -5.86 -4.55
C LYS A 17 8.10 -6.21 -3.10
N SER A 18 9.13 -5.54 -2.55
CA SER A 18 9.60 -5.68 -1.16
C SER A 18 8.54 -5.33 -0.10
N THR A 19 7.43 -4.68 -0.48
CA THR A 19 6.27 -4.48 0.39
C THR A 19 5.76 -5.81 0.94
N GLU A 20 5.99 -6.94 0.25
CA GLU A 20 5.63 -8.29 0.72
C GLU A 20 6.24 -8.69 2.06
N TYR A 21 7.36 -8.09 2.45
CA TYR A 21 8.02 -8.36 3.72
C TYR A 21 7.40 -7.60 4.90
N LEU A 22 6.41 -6.72 4.64
CA LEU A 22 5.68 -5.97 5.66
C LEU A 22 4.53 -6.79 6.27
N SER A 23 4.71 -8.10 6.41
CA SER A 23 3.66 -9.06 6.81
C SER A 23 2.99 -8.74 8.15
N LEU A 24 3.62 -7.93 9.01
CA LEU A 24 3.12 -7.54 10.32
C LEU A 24 2.31 -6.23 10.33
N VAL A 25 2.30 -5.50 9.22
CA VAL A 25 1.58 -4.23 9.07
C VAL A 25 0.08 -4.48 9.11
N LYS A 26 -0.61 -3.68 9.92
CA LYS A 26 -2.07 -3.66 10.06
C LYS A 26 -2.70 -2.46 9.37
N TYR A 27 -1.98 -1.36 9.25
CA TYR A 27 -2.46 -0.13 8.61
C TYR A 27 -1.42 0.37 7.61
N LEU A 28 -1.80 0.45 6.34
CA LEU A 28 -1.02 1.04 5.26
C LEU A 28 -1.76 2.24 4.71
N ASP A 29 -1.20 3.43 4.87
CA ASP A 29 -1.77 4.68 4.37
C ASP A 29 -1.00 5.17 3.16
N LEU A 30 -1.66 5.15 2.01
CA LEU A 30 -1.17 5.70 0.75
C LEU A 30 -1.95 6.96 0.36
N SER A 31 -2.76 7.52 1.27
CA SER A 31 -3.67 8.61 0.93
C SER A 31 -2.92 9.80 0.32
N ASN A 32 -3.57 10.50 -0.62
CA ASN A 32 -3.00 11.66 -1.31
C ASN A 32 -1.65 11.38 -2.01
N SER A 33 -1.30 10.12 -2.27
CA SER A 33 -0.11 9.75 -3.06
C SER A 33 -0.42 9.69 -4.55
N LYS A 34 0.62 9.71 -5.38
CA LYS A 34 0.49 9.56 -6.85
C LYS A 34 0.38 8.10 -7.30
N VAL A 35 0.16 7.17 -6.38
CA VAL A 35 0.09 5.74 -6.69
C VAL A 35 -1.05 5.44 -7.65
N ARG A 36 -0.72 4.70 -8.71
CA ARG A 36 -1.67 4.27 -9.76
C ARG A 36 -1.88 2.77 -9.75
N ARG A 37 -0.86 2.01 -9.33
CA ARG A 37 -0.89 0.55 -9.27
C ARG A 37 -0.38 0.06 -7.93
N LEU A 38 -0.97 -1.05 -7.47
CA LEU A 38 -0.46 -1.82 -6.35
C LEU A 38 0.16 -3.11 -6.88
N PRO A 39 1.34 -3.53 -6.39
CA PRO A 39 1.92 -4.80 -6.78
C PRO A 39 1.00 -5.94 -6.31
N SER A 40 0.95 -7.04 -7.06
CA SER A 40 0.20 -8.25 -6.65
C SER A 40 0.65 -8.81 -5.30
N SER A 41 1.87 -8.46 -4.85
CA SER A 41 2.36 -8.83 -3.53
C SER A 41 1.66 -8.11 -2.38
N ILE A 42 0.87 -7.06 -2.62
CA ILE A 42 0.04 -6.43 -1.58
C ILE A 42 -0.95 -7.43 -0.97
N CYS A 43 -1.40 -8.42 -1.76
CA CYS A 43 -2.28 -9.50 -1.32
C CYS A 43 -1.59 -10.45 -0.30
N ARG A 44 -0.26 -10.37 -0.14
CA ARG A 44 0.51 -11.14 0.85
C ARG A 44 0.55 -10.49 2.23
N LEU A 45 0.05 -9.27 2.38
CA LEU A 45 -0.04 -8.56 3.65
C LEU A 45 -1.17 -9.14 4.52
N CYS A 46 -1.01 -10.37 5.00
CA CYS A 46 -2.07 -11.13 5.67
C CYS A 46 -2.56 -10.52 7.00
N ASN A 47 -1.79 -9.62 7.62
CA ASN A 47 -2.21 -8.90 8.83
C ASN A 47 -2.80 -7.51 8.53
N LEU A 48 -2.87 -7.09 7.25
CA LEU A 48 -3.39 -5.78 6.88
C LEU A 48 -4.89 -5.71 7.17
N GLN A 49 -5.27 -4.75 7.99
CA GLN A 49 -6.65 -4.48 8.39
C GLN A 49 -7.20 -3.25 7.66
N THR A 50 -6.32 -2.32 7.28
CA THR A 50 -6.70 -1.09 6.60
C THR A 50 -5.66 -0.73 5.55
N LEU A 51 -6.15 -0.49 4.34
CA LEU A 51 -5.42 0.11 3.24
C LEU A 51 -6.12 1.42 2.89
N ASP A 52 -5.51 2.56 3.22
CA ASP A 52 -6.06 3.87 2.90
C ASP A 52 -5.55 4.33 1.52
N LEU A 53 -6.47 4.46 0.57
CA LEU A 53 -6.23 4.92 -0.81
C LEU A 53 -6.98 6.24 -1.09
N ASN A 54 -7.40 6.96 -0.06
CA ASN A 54 -8.15 8.20 -0.23
C ASN A 54 -7.35 9.20 -1.06
N TYR A 55 -7.98 9.83 -2.05
CA TYR A 55 -7.33 10.78 -2.98
C TYR A 55 -6.20 10.18 -3.83
N CYS A 56 -6.15 8.85 -4.00
CA CYS A 56 -5.29 8.20 -4.99
C CYS A 56 -6.01 8.08 -6.34
N LYS A 57 -5.24 7.86 -7.42
CA LYS A 57 -5.76 7.63 -8.77
C LYS A 57 -5.49 6.19 -9.23
N ILE A 58 -5.95 5.22 -8.44
CA ILE A 58 -5.78 3.79 -8.73
C ILE A 58 -6.49 3.44 -10.03
N GLU A 59 -5.73 2.90 -10.99
CA GLU A 59 -6.24 2.49 -12.31
C GLU A 59 -6.75 1.05 -12.28
N GLU A 60 -6.10 0.17 -11.51
CA GLU A 60 -6.44 -1.24 -11.37
C GLU A 60 -6.12 -1.74 -9.95
N LEU A 61 -6.98 -2.61 -9.41
CA LEU A 61 -6.71 -3.34 -8.18
C LEU A 61 -6.00 -4.68 -8.48
N PRO A 62 -5.04 -5.10 -7.65
CA PRO A 62 -4.35 -6.36 -7.84
C PRO A 62 -5.30 -7.54 -7.68
N LYS A 63 -5.05 -8.59 -8.45
CA LYS A 63 -5.79 -9.85 -8.42
C LYS A 63 -5.43 -10.73 -7.22
#